data_AF-A0A7X3FSG3-F1
#
_entry.id   AF-A0A7X3FSG3-F1
#
_cell.length_a   1.000
_cell.length_b   1.000
_cell.length_c   1.000
_cell.angle_alpha   90.00
_cell.angle_beta   90.00
_cell.angle_gamma   90.00
#
_symmetry.space_group_name_H-M   'P 1'
#
loop_
_entity.id
_entity.type
_entity.pdbx_description
1 polymer ?
#
loop_
_entity_poly.entity_id
_entity_poly.type
_entity_poly.pdbx_seq_one_letter_code
_entity_poly.pdbx_strand_id
1 'polypeptide(L)' 'MVRQDDMILEGVKAVELASLSALARGEPVARGSDMAPLCAKGWVELAGDQPIITLTGRTLLDHPPTGLR' A
#
# COMPACT_ATOMS: atom_id res chain seq x y z
N MET A 1 4.83 4.09 -28.84
CA MET A 1 5.38 3.45 -27.63
C MET A 1 4.98 4.35 -26.46
N VAL A 2 3.88 4.03 -25.77
CA VAL A 2 3.46 4.81 -24.60
C VAL A 2 4.51 4.58 -23.51
N ARG A 3 5.26 5.62 -23.13
CA ARG A 3 6.02 5.56 -21.88
C ARG A 3 4.98 5.47 -20.76
N GLN A 4 5.05 4.43 -19.93
CA GLN A 4 4.17 4.23 -18.78
C GLN A 4 4.50 5.23 -17.66
N ASP A 5 4.52 6.53 -17.97
CA ASP A 5 4.82 7.60 -17.02
C ASP A 5 3.52 8.26 -16.49
N ASP A 6 2.44 7.50 -16.38
CA ASP A 6 1.26 7.91 -15.61
C ASP A 6 1.34 7.30 -14.21
N MET A 7 2.07 7.95 -13.30
CA MET A 7 2.06 7.55 -11.89
C MET A 7 1.91 8.76 -10.98
N ILE A 8 0.70 9.34 -10.97
CA ILE A 8 0.31 10.29 -9.92
C ILE A 8 -0.09 9.47 -8.68
N LEU A 9 0.91 9.09 -7.90
CA LEU A 9 0.79 8.59 -6.52
C LEU A 9 0.89 9.74 -5.51
N GLU A 10 0.26 10.87 -5.82
CA GLU A 10 0.24 12.03 -4.94
C GLU A 10 -0.46 11.67 -3.62
N GLY A 11 0.20 11.95 -2.51
CA GLY A 11 -0.33 11.70 -1.16
C GLY A 11 -0.03 10.33 -0.56
N VAL A 12 0.85 9.50 -1.16
CA VAL A 12 1.44 8.34 -0.45
C VAL A 12 2.36 8.83 0.67
N LYS A 13 2.12 8.39 1.91
CA LYS A 13 3.01 8.71 3.04
C LYS A 13 3.98 7.57 3.29
N ALA A 14 5.21 7.91 3.71
CA ALA A 14 6.24 6.94 4.09
C ALA A 14 5.73 5.93 5.12
N VAL A 15 4.97 6.40 6.11
CA VAL A 15 4.39 5.54 7.17
C VAL A 15 3.39 4.53 6.60
N GLU A 16 2.57 4.91 5.63
CA GLU A 16 1.59 4.02 5.01
C GLU A 16 2.32 2.94 4.19
N LEU A 17 3.36 3.33 3.45
CA LEU A 17 4.19 2.39 2.68
C LEU A 17 4.92 1.41 3.61
N ALA A 18 5.40 1.88 4.77
CA ALA A 18 6.02 1.02 5.78
C ALA A 18 5.02 0.01 6.36
N SER A 19 3.80 0.45 6.69
CA SER A 19 2.72 -0.43 7.15
C SER A 19 2.31 -1.45 6.09
N LEU A 20 2.21 -1.04 4.82
CA LEU A 20 1.91 -1.95 3.71
C LEU A 20 3.04 -2.98 3.49
N SER A 21 4.30 -2.55 3.64
CA SER A 21 5.46 -3.43 3.51
C SER A 21 5.54 -4.43 4.67
N ALA A 22 5.26 -4.01 5.91
CA ALA A 22 5.17 -4.88 7.07
C ALA A 22 4.08 -5.95 6.86
N LEU A 23 2.91 -5.52 6.41
CA LEU A 23 1.82 -6.44 6.06
C LEU A 23 2.24 -7.47 5.00
N ALA A 24 2.96 -7.04 3.96
CA ALA A 24 3.44 -7.93 2.90
C ALA A 24 4.45 -8.99 3.39
N ARG A 25 5.19 -8.68 4.46
CA ARG A 25 6.10 -9.62 5.14
C ARG A 25 5.40 -10.53 6.15
N GLY A 26 4.09 -10.38 6.34
CA GLY A 26 3.32 -11.10 7.35
C GLY A 26 3.56 -10.60 8.78
N GLU A 27 4.13 -9.40 8.93
CA GLU A 27 4.32 -8.79 10.25
C GLU A 27 2.98 -8.29 10.81
N PRO A 28 2.79 -8.31 12.13
CA PRO A 28 1.60 -7.77 12.75
C PRO A 28 1.55 -6.24 12.54
N VAL A 29 0.47 -5.77 11.91
CA VAL A 29 0.19 -4.34 11.72
C VAL A 29 -1.03 -3.95 12.55
N ALA A 30 -1.00 -2.78 13.19
CA ALA A 30 -2.11 -2.32 14.01
C ALA A 30 -3.37 -2.11 13.14
N ARG A 31 -4.37 -2.97 13.32
CA ARG A 31 -5.60 -3.02 12.51
C ARG A 31 -6.42 -1.71 12.50
N GLY A 32 -6.20 -0.82 13.47
CA GLY A 32 -6.87 0.48 13.57
C GLY A 32 -6.16 1.58 12.79
N SER A 33 -5.15 2.19 13.41
CA SER A 33 -4.47 3.38 12.88
C SER A 33 -3.76 3.15 11.55
N ASP A 34 -3.18 1.96 11.36
CA ASP A 34 -2.25 1.72 10.26
C ASP A 34 -2.98 1.10 9.07
N MET A 35 -4.02 0.29 9.30
CA MET A 35 -4.83 -0.29 8.23
C MET A 35 -5.89 0.64 7.67
N ALA A 36 -6.53 1.49 8.48
CA ALA A 36 -7.62 2.33 7.99
C ALA A 36 -7.23 3.20 6.78
N PRO A 37 -6.05 3.85 6.73
CA PRO A 37 -5.61 4.60 5.55
C PRO A 37 -5.34 3.70 4.33
N LEU A 38 -4.79 2.51 4.55
CA LEU A 38 -4.49 1.54 3.48
C LEU A 38 -5.77 1.00 2.84
N CYS A 39 -6.79 0.73 3.66
CA CYS A 39 -8.13 0.34 3.20
C CYS A 39 -8.83 1.49 2.48
N ALA A 40 -8.79 2.71 3.03
CA ALA A 40 -9.43 3.88 2.43
C ALA A 40 -8.86 4.22 1.04
N LYS A 41 -7.59 3.89 0.81
CA LYS A 41 -6.91 4.07 -0.48
C LYS A 41 -7.06 2.88 -1.43
N GLY A 42 -7.74 1.81 -0.99
CA GLY A 42 -7.92 0.59 -1.79
C GLY A 42 -6.62 -0.20 -2.01
N TRP A 43 -5.59 -0.01 -1.18
CA TRP A 43 -4.34 -0.77 -1.26
C TRP A 43 -4.42 -2.09 -0.49
N VAL A 44 -5.33 -2.15 0.49
CA VAL A 44 -5.65 -3.33 1.27
C VAL A 44 -7.17 -3.48 1.35
N GLU A 45 -7.66 -4.70 1.32
CA GLU A 45 -9.04 -5.06 1.63
C GLU A 45 -9.08 -6.03 2.80
N LEU A 46 -10.20 -6.07 3.53
CA LEU A 46 -10.42 -7.03 4.62
C LEU A 46 -11.42 -8.09 4.17
N ALA A 47 -10.97 -9.34 4.02
CA ALA A 47 -11.85 -10.49 3.86
C ALA A 47 -12.13 -11.09 5.25
N GLY A 48 -13.18 -10.58 5.90
CA GLY A 48 -13.40 -10.80 7.32
C GLY A 48 -12.28 -10.15 8.14
N ASP A 49 -11.56 -10.94 8.93
CA ASP A 49 -10.42 -10.48 9.74
C ASP A 49 -9.07 -10.55 9.01
N GLN A 50 -9.05 -11.09 7.79
CA GLN A 50 -7.82 -11.30 7.04
C GLN A 50 -7.56 -10.10 6.10
N PRO A 51 -6.47 -9.35 6.30
CA PRO A 51 -6.04 -8.36 5.33
C PRO A 51 -5.50 -9.02 4.06
N ILE A 52 -5.93 -8.49 2.92
CA ILE A 52 -5.51 -8.87 1.56
C ILE A 52 -4.94 -7.62 0.88
N ILE A 53 -3.71 -7.71 0.40
CA ILE A 53 -3.09 -6.63 -0.39
C ILE A 53 -3.69 -6.69 -1.80
N THR A 54 -4.26 -5.57 -2.26
CA THR A 54 -4.87 -5.49 -3.59
C THR A 54 -3.81 -5.41 -4.68
N LEU A 55 -4.21 -5.51 -5.95
CA LEU A 55 -3.31 -5.30 -7.08
C LEU A 55 -2.66 -3.91 -7.04
N THR A 56 -3.42 -2.88 -6.65
CA THR A 56 -2.91 -1.51 -6.50
C THR A 56 -1.88 -1.42 -5.38
N GLY A 57 -2.16 -2.01 -4.22
CA GLY A 57 -1.19 -2.07 -3.11
C GLY A 57 0.08 -2.83 -3.50
N ARG A 58 -0.04 -3.92 -4.27
CA ARG A 58 1.11 -4.67 -4.76
C ARG A 58 1.95 -3.86 -5.75
N THR A 59 1.31 -3.18 -6.69
CA THR A 59 1.98 -2.29 -7.65
C THR A 59 2.78 -1.20 -6.93
N LEU A 60 2.25 -0.66 -5.84
CA LEU A 60 2.94 0.34 -5.01
C LEU A 60 4.20 -0.22 -4.34
N LEU A 61 4.17 -1.49 -3.89
CA LEU A 61 5.33 -2.16 -3.31
C LEU A 61 6.41 -2.48 -4.35
N ASP A 62 5.99 -2.93 -5.53
CA ASP A 62 6.90 -3.30 -6.62
C ASP A 62 7.54 -2.04 -7.26
N HIS A 63 6.80 -0.92 -7.24
CA HIS A 63 7.23 0.36 -7.81
C HIS A 63 6.97 1.52 -6.83
N PRO A 64 7.74 1.63 -5.73
CA PRO A 64 7.54 2.72 -4.78
C PRO A 64 7.84 4.07 -5.44
N PRO A 65 7.13 5.15 -5.04
CA PRO A 65 7.45 6.50 -5.47
C PRO A 65 8.91 6.82 -5.20
N THR A 66 9.60 7.49 -6.14
CA THR A 66 11.05 7.71 -6.09
C THR A 66 11.53 8.38 -4.79
N GLY A 67 10.71 9.24 -4.18
CA GLY A 67 11.03 9.90 -2.91
C GLY A 67 10.82 9.04 -1.65
N LEU A 68 10.32 7.82 -1.79
CA LEU A 68 10.03 6.87 -0.71
C LEU A 68 10.70 5.51 -0.89
N ARG A 69 11.57 5.38 -1.90
CA ARG A 69 12.40 4.19 -2.12
C ARG A 69 13.52 4.07 -1.09
#